data_AF-A0A662BP83-F1
#
_entry.id   AF-A0A662BP83-F1
#
_cell.length_a   1.000
_cell.length_b   1.000
_cell.length_c   1.000
_cell.angle_alpha   90.00
_cell.angle_beta   90.00
_cell.angle_gamma   90.00
#
_symmetry.space_group_name_H-M   'P 1'
#
loop_
_entity.id
_entity.type
_entity.pdbx_description
1 polymer ?
#
loop_
_entity_poly.entity_id
_entity_poly.type
_entity_poly.pdbx_seq_one_letter_code
_entity_poly.pdbx_strand_id
1 'polypeptide(L)'
;MNGPSKLRPDFSVNGIGQPLVMLIIFAIVVSLFGITSGLIFMAFAYGIYAILSLAYNFRTENHWFLIPFIFQVTIILFALIAPKVGVFAVSVASFKPLVLILFVEFATLIYIMSTKKLRWRGREILELAAMNVDDTTNGFTERPRPLGKIDCSKNELAGFTLFIKSRLIAWPIYETNRIILIPITTGDEYRLPLGFSGDYSENTWIAIDNDGNVQAQISKKDYLKYKETLAFDQLVESLGELFIDFFEKYNNGEGVRIMYDLNKVKAHPFS
;
A
#
# COMPACT_ATOMS: atom_id res chain seq x y z
N MET A 1 15.34 0.34 -18.75
CA MET A 1 16.60 0.91 -18.24
C MET A 1 16.68 0.60 -16.76
N ASN A 2 17.79 -0.01 -16.29
CA ASN A 2 17.95 -0.52 -14.93
C ASN A 2 19.24 0.08 -14.32
N GLY A 3 19.12 1.21 -13.61
CA GLY A 3 20.20 1.72 -12.76
C GLY A 3 20.27 0.95 -11.42
N PRO A 4 21.37 1.06 -10.66
CA PRO A 4 21.45 0.56 -9.29
C PRO A 4 20.44 1.29 -8.39
N SER A 5 19.84 0.59 -7.42
CA SER A 5 18.85 1.19 -6.52
C SER A 5 19.50 2.21 -5.59
N LYS A 6 18.95 3.42 -5.55
CA LYS A 6 19.40 4.55 -4.73
C LYS A 6 18.84 4.53 -3.31
N LEU A 7 17.69 3.90 -3.09
CA LEU A 7 17.16 3.73 -1.73
C LEU A 7 17.86 2.59 -0.99
N ARG A 8 18.06 2.76 0.33
CA ARG A 8 18.54 1.68 1.21
C ARG A 8 17.56 0.50 1.20
N PRO A 9 18.03 -0.75 1.32
CA PRO A 9 17.14 -1.90 1.45
C PRO A 9 16.19 -1.69 2.63
N ASP A 10 14.91 -1.96 2.40
CA ASP A 10 13.93 -2.03 3.48
C ASP A 10 13.81 -3.50 3.88
N PHE A 11 14.01 -3.77 5.17
CA PHE A 11 13.92 -5.11 5.75
C PHE A 11 12.57 -5.35 6.44
N SER A 12 11.58 -4.47 6.22
CA SER A 12 10.25 -4.66 6.79
C SER A 12 9.61 -5.94 6.24
N VAL A 13 9.46 -6.96 7.09
CA VAL A 13 8.77 -8.21 6.73
C VAL A 13 7.29 -8.06 7.07
N ASN A 14 6.62 -7.08 6.46
CA ASN A 14 5.24 -6.76 6.84
C ASN A 14 4.24 -7.84 6.37
N GLY A 15 4.57 -8.62 5.31
CA GLY A 15 3.63 -9.59 4.72
C GLY A 15 3.53 -10.95 5.41
N ILE A 16 4.63 -11.49 5.95
CA ILE A 16 4.67 -12.85 6.55
C ILE A 16 4.68 -12.79 8.09
N GLY A 17 5.07 -11.65 8.67
CA GLY A 17 5.13 -11.48 10.12
C GLY A 17 3.76 -11.70 10.79
N GLN A 18 2.69 -11.15 10.23
CA GLN A 18 1.35 -11.28 10.81
C GLN A 18 0.90 -12.75 10.95
N PRO A 19 0.89 -13.60 9.90
CA PRO A 19 0.53 -15.02 10.06
C PRO A 19 1.36 -15.77 11.11
N LEU A 20 2.68 -15.52 11.15
CA LEU A 20 3.57 -16.18 12.13
C LEU A 20 3.25 -15.76 13.57
N VAL A 21 3.07 -14.46 13.81
CA VAL A 21 2.67 -13.94 15.12
C VAL A 21 1.33 -14.54 15.57
N MET A 22 0.36 -14.63 14.65
CA MET A 22 -0.95 -15.23 14.94
C MET A 22 -0.85 -16.71 15.30
N LEU A 23 0.00 -17.48 14.61
CA LEU A 23 0.25 -18.89 14.91
C LEU A 23 0.90 -19.07 16.30
N ILE A 24 1.85 -18.19 16.67
CA ILE A 24 2.49 -18.23 17.99
C ILE A 24 1.46 -17.94 19.09
N ILE A 25 0.65 -16.88 18.94
CA ILE A 25 -0.38 -16.54 19.93
C ILE A 25 -1.41 -17.66 20.02
N PHE A 26 -1.83 -18.23 18.89
CA PHE A 26 -2.72 -19.38 18.88
C PHE A 26 -2.15 -20.56 19.67
N ALA A 27 -0.89 -20.94 19.44
CA ALA A 27 -0.25 -22.03 20.17
C ALA A 27 -0.21 -21.77 21.69
N ILE A 28 0.06 -20.53 22.10
CA ILE A 28 0.03 -20.13 23.52
C ILE A 28 -1.37 -20.28 24.10
N VAL A 29 -2.40 -19.77 23.42
CA VAL A 29 -3.80 -19.87 23.89
C VAL A 29 -4.24 -21.33 23.98
N VAL A 30 -3.88 -22.15 23.00
CA VAL A 30 -4.18 -23.60 23.02
C VAL A 30 -3.48 -24.29 24.19
N SER A 31 -2.22 -23.96 24.46
CA SER A 31 -1.45 -24.56 25.56
C SER A 31 -2.01 -24.20 26.94
N LEU A 32 -2.59 -23.01 27.10
CA LEU A 32 -3.09 -22.51 28.39
C LEU A 32 -4.57 -22.81 28.61
N PHE A 33 -5.39 -22.73 27.56
CA PHE A 33 -6.85 -22.72 27.66
C PHE A 33 -7.54 -23.76 26.77
N GLY A 34 -6.77 -24.61 26.08
CA GLY A 34 -7.28 -25.66 25.21
C GLY A 34 -7.65 -25.18 23.80
N ILE A 35 -7.90 -26.16 22.93
CA ILE A 35 -8.07 -25.96 21.48
C ILE A 35 -9.28 -25.08 21.14
N THR A 36 -10.41 -25.24 21.83
CA THR A 36 -11.62 -24.45 21.59
C THR A 36 -11.39 -22.97 21.85
N SER A 37 -10.70 -22.62 22.95
CA SER A 37 -10.32 -21.24 23.28
C SER A 37 -9.39 -20.66 22.21
N GLY A 38 -8.43 -21.45 21.71
CA GLY A 38 -7.56 -21.06 20.61
C GLY A 38 -8.33 -20.75 19.32
N LEU A 39 -9.34 -21.57 18.97
CA LEU A 39 -10.18 -21.35 17.80
C LEU A 39 -11.06 -20.11 17.95
N ILE A 40 -11.65 -19.88 19.13
CA ILE A 40 -12.41 -18.64 19.42
C ILE A 40 -11.50 -17.42 19.27
N PHE A 41 -10.28 -17.47 19.81
CA PHE A 41 -9.29 -16.41 19.63
C PHE A 41 -9.00 -16.15 18.15
N MET A 42 -8.77 -17.20 17.36
CA MET A 42 -8.56 -17.06 15.91
C MET A 42 -9.75 -16.43 15.20
N ALA A 43 -10.97 -16.88 15.50
CA ALA A 43 -12.20 -16.30 14.95
C ALA A 43 -12.30 -14.80 15.28
N PHE A 44 -12.05 -14.42 16.53
CA PHE A 44 -12.08 -13.02 16.93
C PHE A 44 -11.00 -12.18 16.23
N ALA A 45 -9.76 -12.66 16.24
CA ALA A 45 -8.63 -11.92 15.69
C ALA A 45 -8.73 -11.76 14.16
N TYR A 46 -9.14 -12.81 13.43
CA TYR A 46 -9.42 -12.71 11.99
C TYR A 46 -10.68 -11.89 11.70
N GLY A 47 -11.66 -11.82 12.62
CA GLY A 47 -12.78 -10.90 12.54
C GLY A 47 -12.36 -9.43 12.47
N ILE A 48 -11.39 -9.03 13.30
CA ILE A 48 -10.81 -7.68 13.25
C ILE A 48 -10.14 -7.43 11.90
N TYR A 49 -9.33 -8.38 11.42
CA TYR A 49 -8.67 -8.24 10.12
C TYR A 49 -9.66 -8.22 8.94
N ALA A 50 -10.77 -8.95 9.01
CA ALA A 50 -11.85 -8.91 8.03
C ALA A 50 -12.46 -7.50 7.94
N ILE A 51 -12.77 -6.89 9.09
CA ILE A 51 -13.30 -5.53 9.14
C ILE A 51 -12.28 -4.54 8.54
N LEU A 52 -11.00 -4.67 8.88
CA LEU A 52 -9.95 -3.84 8.30
C LEU A 52 -9.86 -4.01 6.77
N SER A 53 -9.78 -5.24 6.27
CA SER A 53 -9.69 -5.49 4.82
C SER A 53 -10.89 -4.93 4.07
N LEU A 54 -12.09 -5.06 4.64
CA LEU A 54 -13.30 -4.48 4.08
C LEU A 54 -13.28 -2.95 4.12
N ALA A 55 -12.84 -2.35 5.23
CA ALA A 55 -12.66 -0.91 5.34
C ALA A 55 -11.67 -0.39 4.29
N TYR A 56 -10.55 -1.10 4.07
CA TYR A 56 -9.58 -0.78 3.04
C TYR A 56 -10.16 -0.83 1.62
N ASN A 57 -10.96 -1.84 1.31
CA ASN A 57 -11.66 -1.93 0.03
C ASN A 57 -12.48 -0.66 -0.23
N PHE A 58 -13.27 -0.21 0.75
CA PHE A 58 -14.08 1.01 0.60
C PHE A 58 -13.25 2.29 0.61
N ARG A 59 -12.21 2.37 1.45
CA ARG A 59 -11.38 3.56 1.60
C ARG A 59 -10.46 3.80 0.40
N THR A 60 -9.89 2.74 -0.17
CA THR A 60 -8.94 2.83 -1.29
C THR A 60 -9.59 2.64 -2.65
N GLU A 61 -10.81 2.09 -2.72
CA GLU A 61 -11.46 1.63 -3.95
C GLU A 61 -10.65 0.57 -4.70
N ASN A 62 -9.75 -0.10 -4.00
CA ASN A 62 -9.01 -1.25 -4.52
C ASN A 62 -9.73 -2.55 -4.13
N HIS A 63 -10.46 -3.12 -5.08
CA HIS A 63 -11.24 -4.34 -4.87
C HIS A 63 -10.42 -5.61 -4.62
N TRP A 64 -9.10 -5.58 -4.82
CA TRP A 64 -8.26 -6.71 -4.44
C TRP A 64 -8.30 -6.99 -2.93
N PHE A 65 -8.66 -6.00 -2.10
CA PHE A 65 -8.85 -6.18 -0.65
C PHE A 65 -10.05 -7.08 -0.29
N LEU A 66 -10.94 -7.40 -1.23
CA LEU A 66 -12.00 -8.38 -1.01
C LEU A 66 -11.47 -9.81 -0.87
N ILE A 67 -10.32 -10.13 -1.47
CA ILE A 67 -9.72 -11.46 -1.37
C ILE A 67 -9.25 -11.78 0.05
N PRO A 68 -8.42 -10.95 0.73
CA PRO A 68 -8.08 -11.20 2.13
C PRO A 68 -9.32 -11.13 3.03
N PHE A 69 -10.31 -10.28 2.74
CA PHE A 69 -11.57 -10.26 3.48
C PHE A 69 -12.30 -11.63 3.42
N ILE A 70 -12.49 -12.18 2.22
CA ILE A 70 -13.14 -13.49 2.03
C ILE A 70 -12.34 -14.57 2.77
N PHE A 71 -11.02 -14.61 2.58
CA PHE A 71 -10.17 -15.57 3.30
C PHE A 71 -10.30 -15.47 4.82
N GLN A 72 -10.30 -14.26 5.36
CA GLN A 72 -10.46 -14.04 6.80
C GLN A 72 -11.83 -14.52 7.29
N VAL A 73 -12.91 -14.26 6.55
CA VAL A 73 -14.25 -14.79 6.84
C VAL A 73 -14.26 -16.32 6.79
N THR A 74 -13.61 -16.93 5.80
CA THR A 74 -13.49 -18.39 5.70
C THR A 74 -12.72 -18.99 6.89
N ILE A 75 -11.66 -18.33 7.37
CA ILE A 75 -10.94 -18.72 8.59
C ILE A 75 -11.82 -18.61 9.85
N ILE A 76 -12.64 -17.56 9.96
CA ILE A 76 -13.61 -17.41 11.05
C ILE A 76 -14.58 -18.59 11.05
N LEU A 77 -15.17 -18.89 9.89
CA LEU A 77 -16.07 -20.04 9.73
C LEU A 77 -15.36 -21.34 10.10
N PHE A 78 -14.14 -21.55 9.61
CA PHE A 78 -13.33 -22.73 9.90
C PHE A 78 -13.14 -22.92 11.41
N ALA A 79 -12.80 -21.84 12.12
CA ALA A 79 -12.57 -21.89 13.55
C ALA A 79 -13.86 -22.15 14.35
N LEU A 80 -14.99 -21.56 13.93
CA LEU A 80 -16.27 -21.73 14.62
C LEU A 80 -16.89 -23.11 14.43
N ILE A 81 -16.77 -23.71 13.24
CA ILE A 81 -17.46 -24.97 12.92
C ILE A 81 -16.56 -26.21 12.97
N ALA A 82 -15.29 -26.05 13.33
CA ALA A 82 -14.30 -27.13 13.39
C ALA A 82 -14.85 -28.39 14.08
N PRO A 83 -14.76 -29.58 13.47
CA PRO A 83 -15.33 -30.80 14.04
C PRO A 83 -14.74 -31.10 15.43
N LYS A 84 -15.60 -31.51 16.37
CA LYS A 84 -15.26 -31.88 17.77
C LYS A 84 -14.78 -30.75 18.68
N VAL A 85 -14.27 -29.64 18.13
CA VAL A 85 -13.56 -28.61 18.92
C VAL A 85 -14.10 -27.19 18.71
N GLY A 86 -14.81 -26.94 17.60
CA GLY A 86 -15.44 -25.66 17.30
C GLY A 86 -16.70 -25.42 18.13
N VAL A 87 -17.11 -24.15 18.23
CA VAL A 87 -18.31 -23.70 18.96
C VAL A 87 -19.58 -24.32 18.40
N PHE A 88 -19.67 -24.41 17.06
CA PHE A 88 -20.78 -25.01 16.32
C PHE A 88 -20.30 -26.21 15.52
N ALA A 89 -19.62 -27.15 16.20
CA ALA A 89 -18.96 -28.29 15.56
C ALA A 89 -19.89 -29.03 14.58
N VAL A 90 -19.48 -29.11 13.32
CA VAL A 90 -20.22 -29.84 12.28
C VAL A 90 -19.60 -31.21 11.99
N SER A 91 -20.31 -32.00 11.19
CA SER A 91 -19.79 -33.28 10.70
C SER A 91 -18.50 -33.08 9.87
N VAL A 92 -17.60 -34.06 9.91
CA VAL A 92 -16.37 -34.03 9.12
C VAL A 92 -16.68 -33.93 7.62
N ALA A 93 -17.76 -34.57 7.16
CA ALA A 93 -18.18 -34.52 5.76
C ALA A 93 -18.55 -33.08 5.33
N SER A 94 -19.30 -32.37 6.17
CA SER A 94 -19.67 -30.96 5.94
C SER A 94 -18.49 -29.99 6.04
N PHE A 95 -17.44 -30.37 6.77
CA PHE A 95 -16.25 -29.54 6.97
C PHE A 95 -15.24 -29.62 5.81
N LYS A 96 -15.12 -30.78 5.15
CA LYS A 96 -14.12 -31.01 4.08
C LYS A 96 -14.13 -29.96 2.95
N PRO A 97 -15.28 -29.51 2.43
CA PRO A 97 -15.31 -28.48 1.38
C PRO A 97 -14.64 -27.18 1.82
N LEU A 98 -14.78 -26.79 3.10
CA LEU A 98 -14.20 -25.56 3.63
C LEU A 98 -12.66 -25.59 3.60
N VAL A 99 -12.07 -26.75 3.88
CA VAL A 99 -10.61 -26.95 3.80
C VAL A 99 -10.11 -26.77 2.36
N LEU A 100 -10.85 -27.29 1.38
CA LEU A 100 -10.52 -27.13 -0.04
C LEU A 100 -10.60 -25.66 -0.47
N ILE A 101 -11.65 -24.96 -0.04
CA ILE A 101 -11.83 -23.52 -0.30
C ILE A 101 -10.64 -22.72 0.26
N LEU A 102 -10.26 -22.98 1.52
CA LEU A 102 -9.10 -22.32 2.14
C LEU A 102 -7.80 -22.54 1.36
N PHE A 103 -7.58 -23.73 0.79
CA PHE A 103 -6.40 -24.01 -0.01
C PHE A 103 -6.36 -23.16 -1.30
N VAL A 104 -7.49 -23.03 -1.98
CA VAL A 104 -7.64 -22.19 -3.18
C VAL A 104 -7.46 -20.71 -2.84
N GLU A 105 -8.07 -20.25 -1.75
CA GLU A 105 -7.94 -18.87 -1.27
C GLU A 105 -6.48 -18.57 -0.90
N PHE A 106 -5.79 -19.49 -0.22
CA PHE A 106 -4.39 -19.34 0.13
C PHE A 106 -3.48 -19.23 -1.11
N ALA A 107 -3.70 -20.06 -2.14
CA ALA A 107 -3.00 -19.92 -3.42
C ALA A 107 -3.27 -18.55 -4.08
N THR A 108 -4.50 -18.06 -3.97
CA THR A 108 -4.89 -16.73 -4.47
C THR A 108 -4.20 -15.60 -3.70
N LEU A 109 -4.05 -15.73 -2.37
CA LEU A 109 -3.27 -14.79 -1.56
C LEU A 109 -1.80 -14.73 -2.00
N ILE A 110 -1.17 -15.87 -2.25
CA ILE A 110 0.21 -15.93 -2.77
C ILE A 110 0.31 -15.21 -4.11
N TYR A 111 -0.67 -15.40 -5.00
CA TYR A 111 -0.72 -14.71 -6.29
C TYR A 111 -0.80 -13.19 -6.14
N ILE A 112 -1.70 -12.67 -5.29
CA ILE A 112 -1.83 -11.20 -5.12
C ILE A 112 -0.63 -10.57 -4.40
N MET A 113 0.00 -11.31 -3.48
CA MET A 113 1.25 -10.89 -2.84
C MET A 113 2.37 -10.80 -3.88
N SER A 114 2.52 -11.83 -4.73
CA SER A 114 3.55 -11.88 -5.77
C SER A 114 3.35 -10.81 -6.85
N THR A 115 2.10 -10.45 -7.14
CA THR A 115 1.75 -9.40 -8.10
C THR A 115 1.62 -8.01 -7.47
N LYS A 116 1.90 -7.87 -6.16
CA LYS A 116 1.93 -6.61 -5.41
C LYS A 116 0.63 -5.79 -5.54
N LYS A 117 -0.52 -6.45 -5.70
CA LYS A 117 -1.82 -5.80 -5.94
C LYS A 117 -2.36 -5.02 -4.75
N LEU A 118 -1.90 -5.37 -3.54
CA LEU A 118 -2.28 -4.75 -2.28
C LEU A 118 -1.19 -3.86 -1.68
N ARG A 119 -0.08 -3.63 -2.42
CA ARG A 119 1.07 -2.90 -1.90
C ARG A 119 1.07 -1.45 -2.35
N TRP A 120 1.27 -0.54 -1.41
CA TRP A 120 1.54 0.86 -1.68
C TRP A 120 2.83 1.03 -2.49
N ARG A 121 2.84 1.98 -3.42
CA ARG A 121 3.93 2.16 -4.40
C ARG A 121 4.84 3.34 -4.08
N GLY A 122 4.78 3.90 -2.86
CA GLY A 122 5.55 5.08 -2.49
C GLY A 122 7.06 4.87 -2.60
N ARG A 123 7.56 3.67 -2.28
CA ARG A 123 8.98 3.35 -2.45
C ARG A 123 9.39 3.37 -3.92
N GLU A 124 8.59 2.77 -4.80
CA GLU A 124 8.85 2.77 -6.24
C GLU A 124 8.79 4.18 -6.83
N ILE A 125 7.89 5.04 -6.35
CA ILE A 125 7.81 6.45 -6.75
C ILE A 125 9.09 7.20 -6.37
N LEU A 126 9.54 7.06 -5.12
CA LEU A 126 10.77 7.70 -4.64
C LEU A 126 12.01 7.20 -5.38
N GLU A 127 12.03 5.92 -5.77
CA GLU A 127 13.12 5.33 -6.54
C GLU A 127 13.10 5.84 -7.99
N LEU A 128 11.93 5.92 -8.64
CA LEU A 128 11.78 6.48 -9.99
C LEU A 128 12.21 7.95 -10.04
N ALA A 129 11.76 8.76 -9.09
CA ALA A 129 12.13 10.17 -8.97
C ALA A 129 13.64 10.35 -8.74
N ALA A 130 14.32 9.38 -8.12
CA ALA A 130 15.75 9.48 -7.87
C ALA A 130 16.61 9.05 -9.06
N MET A 131 16.08 8.33 -10.06
CA MET A 131 16.90 7.63 -11.07
C MET A 131 17.88 8.55 -11.80
N ASN A 132 17.45 9.77 -12.15
CA ASN A 132 18.24 10.73 -12.92
C ASN A 132 18.79 11.90 -12.09
N VAL A 133 18.76 11.79 -10.76
CA VAL A 133 19.25 12.83 -9.85
C VAL A 133 20.71 12.59 -9.50
N ASP A 134 21.58 13.58 -9.71
CA ASP A 134 23.00 13.43 -9.42
C ASP A 134 23.29 13.53 -7.91
N ASP A 135 24.39 12.91 -7.52
CA ASP A 135 24.96 13.07 -6.18
C ASP A 135 25.53 14.48 -6.03
N THR A 136 25.37 15.06 -4.84
CA THR A 136 25.88 16.41 -4.57
C THR A 136 26.37 16.56 -3.13
N THR A 137 27.05 17.66 -2.87
CA THR A 137 27.38 18.15 -1.53
C THR A 137 26.26 18.99 -0.89
N ASN A 138 25.33 19.52 -1.70
CA ASN A 138 24.20 20.32 -1.22
C ASN A 138 23.06 19.41 -0.69
N GLY A 139 22.90 19.39 0.63
CA GLY A 139 21.93 18.53 1.31
C GLY A 139 20.47 19.00 1.26
N PHE A 140 19.65 18.35 2.08
CA PHE A 140 18.21 18.58 2.24
C PHE A 140 17.82 20.04 2.53
N THR A 141 16.70 20.50 1.94
CA THR A 141 16.03 21.76 2.31
C THR A 141 14.53 21.51 2.51
N GLU A 142 13.84 22.25 3.37
CA GLU A 142 12.41 21.99 3.66
C GLU A 142 11.41 22.65 2.69
N ARG A 143 11.88 23.31 1.62
CA ARG A 143 11.02 24.19 0.83
C ARG A 143 10.30 23.41 -0.29
N PRO A 144 8.96 23.49 -0.38
CA PRO A 144 8.23 23.04 -1.56
C PRO A 144 8.67 23.79 -2.81
N ARG A 145 8.60 23.12 -3.97
CA ARG A 145 8.98 23.72 -5.26
C ARG A 145 7.79 23.74 -6.22
N PRO A 146 7.57 24.83 -6.98
CA PRO A 146 6.70 24.82 -8.15
C PRO A 146 7.45 24.16 -9.32
N LEU A 147 6.84 23.16 -9.96
CA LEU A 147 7.52 22.25 -10.88
C LEU A 147 6.97 22.26 -12.31
N GLY A 148 5.84 22.94 -12.52
CA GLY A 148 5.26 23.10 -13.84
C GLY A 148 3.77 23.34 -13.79
N LYS A 149 3.17 23.31 -14.98
CA LYS A 149 1.73 23.44 -15.18
C LYS A 149 1.25 22.36 -16.13
N ILE A 150 0.23 21.62 -15.74
CA ILE A 150 -0.51 20.71 -16.61
C ILE A 150 -1.77 21.40 -17.11
N ASP A 151 -2.18 21.10 -18.34
CA ASP A 151 -3.52 21.46 -18.80
C ASP A 151 -4.49 20.37 -18.33
N CYS A 152 -5.35 20.70 -17.37
CA CYS A 152 -6.28 19.74 -16.80
C CYS A 152 -7.63 20.35 -16.48
N SER A 153 -8.69 19.66 -16.85
CA SER A 153 -10.03 19.90 -16.29
C SER A 153 -10.15 19.26 -14.91
N LYS A 154 -11.09 19.78 -14.11
CA LYS A 154 -11.44 19.20 -12.80
C LYS A 154 -11.85 17.72 -12.88
N ASN A 155 -12.50 17.33 -13.98
CA ASN A 155 -12.95 15.95 -14.19
C ASN A 155 -11.79 15.00 -14.50
N GLU A 156 -10.83 15.43 -15.33
CA GLU A 156 -9.63 14.65 -15.61
C GLU A 156 -8.78 14.48 -14.35
N LEU A 157 -8.61 15.55 -13.58
CA LEU A 157 -7.87 15.50 -12.32
C LEU A 157 -8.56 14.58 -11.29
N ALA A 158 -9.90 14.61 -11.19
CA ALA A 158 -10.66 13.69 -10.36
C ALA A 158 -10.50 12.23 -10.81
N GLY A 159 -10.59 11.96 -12.12
CA GLY A 159 -10.40 10.63 -12.69
C GLY A 159 -8.99 10.09 -12.45
N PHE A 160 -7.97 10.92 -12.66
CA PHE A 160 -6.58 10.59 -12.37
C PHE A 160 -6.39 10.26 -10.90
N THR A 161 -6.98 11.06 -10.01
CA THR A 161 -6.90 10.86 -8.57
C THR A 161 -7.50 9.50 -8.15
N LEU A 162 -8.65 9.13 -8.72
CA LEU A 162 -9.26 7.81 -8.48
C LEU A 162 -8.39 6.66 -9.01
N PHE A 163 -7.77 6.85 -10.17
CA PHE A 163 -6.82 5.88 -10.73
C PHE A 163 -5.61 5.67 -9.80
N ILE A 164 -4.98 6.76 -9.35
CA ILE A 164 -3.82 6.74 -8.45
C ILE A 164 -4.18 6.07 -7.10
N LYS A 165 -5.33 6.42 -6.53
CA LYS A 165 -5.84 5.90 -5.26
C LYS A 165 -6.14 4.40 -5.33
N SER A 166 -6.91 3.95 -6.33
CA SER A 166 -7.31 2.54 -6.50
C SER A 166 -6.14 1.61 -6.84
N ARG A 167 -5.04 2.16 -7.36
CA ARG A 167 -3.79 1.43 -7.65
C ARG A 167 -2.76 1.53 -6.52
N LEU A 168 -3.11 2.16 -5.39
CA LEU A 168 -2.23 2.35 -4.23
C LEU A 168 -0.92 3.07 -4.59
N ILE A 169 -0.99 4.01 -5.54
CA ILE A 169 0.16 4.80 -5.98
C ILE A 169 0.40 5.93 -4.97
N ALA A 170 -0.63 6.73 -4.72
CA ALA A 170 -0.62 7.78 -3.69
C ALA A 170 -2.01 7.93 -3.05
N TRP A 171 -2.03 8.45 -1.83
CA TRP A 171 -3.26 8.75 -1.11
C TRP A 171 -3.66 10.22 -1.34
N PRO A 172 -4.89 10.48 -1.82
CA PRO A 172 -5.34 11.84 -2.05
C PRO A 172 -5.92 12.51 -0.79
N ILE A 173 -5.58 13.78 -0.60
CA ILE A 173 -6.26 14.72 0.31
C ILE A 173 -6.83 15.84 -0.54
N TYR A 174 -8.13 16.08 -0.39
CA TYR A 174 -8.85 17.10 -1.14
C TYR A 174 -8.91 18.40 -0.35
N GLU A 175 -8.33 19.46 -0.89
CA GLU A 175 -8.48 20.82 -0.38
C GLU A 175 -9.38 21.64 -1.31
N THR A 176 -9.78 22.83 -0.90
CA THR A 176 -10.72 23.68 -1.67
C THR A 176 -10.22 24.00 -3.07
N ASN A 177 -8.91 24.24 -3.22
CA ASN A 177 -8.32 24.74 -4.47
C ASN A 177 -7.31 23.79 -5.13
N ARG A 178 -6.99 22.68 -4.47
CA ARG A 178 -5.95 21.74 -4.92
C ARG A 178 -6.17 20.34 -4.35
N ILE A 179 -5.55 19.36 -5.00
CA ILE A 179 -5.48 17.99 -4.52
C ILE A 179 -4.04 17.71 -4.11
N ILE A 180 -3.85 17.15 -2.93
CA ILE A 180 -2.55 16.69 -2.43
C ILE A 180 -2.48 15.17 -2.59
N LEU A 181 -1.45 14.67 -3.25
CA LEU A 181 -1.16 13.26 -3.47
C LEU A 181 0.04 12.88 -2.61
N ILE A 182 -0.16 11.94 -1.69
CA ILE A 182 0.87 11.48 -0.75
C ILE A 182 1.33 10.08 -1.15
N PRO A 183 2.54 9.90 -1.71
CA PRO A 183 3.13 8.58 -1.92
C PRO A 183 3.33 7.88 -0.57
N ILE A 184 2.51 6.87 -0.28
CA ILE A 184 2.61 6.14 0.99
C ILE A 184 3.81 5.20 0.94
N THR A 185 4.77 5.43 1.84
CA THR A 185 5.90 4.53 2.07
C THR A 185 5.62 3.59 3.26
N THR A 186 6.42 2.54 3.37
CA THR A 186 6.36 1.56 4.46
C THR A 186 6.26 2.24 5.83
N GLY A 187 5.29 1.80 6.65
CA GLY A 187 5.04 2.31 8.00
C GLY A 187 3.89 3.32 8.11
N ASP A 188 3.47 3.96 7.01
CA ASP A 188 2.32 4.88 6.99
C ASP A 188 1.08 4.27 6.29
N GLU A 189 1.17 2.99 5.90
CA GLU A 189 0.19 2.20 5.15
C GLU A 189 -1.21 2.15 5.81
N TYR A 190 -1.24 2.25 7.14
CA TYR A 190 -2.45 2.23 7.96
C TYR A 190 -2.89 3.59 8.49
N ARG A 191 -1.99 4.57 8.55
CA ARG A 191 -2.29 5.85 9.20
C ARG A 191 -3.19 6.72 8.34
N LEU A 192 -2.82 6.95 7.09
CA LEU A 192 -3.57 7.82 6.18
C LEU A 192 -4.91 7.22 5.76
N PRO A 193 -4.99 5.96 5.24
CA PRO A 193 -6.25 5.44 4.70
C PRO A 193 -7.36 5.25 5.74
N LEU A 194 -6.98 5.01 7.00
CA LEU A 194 -7.93 4.82 8.11
C LEU A 194 -8.24 6.14 8.84
N GLY A 195 -7.64 7.26 8.45
CA GLY A 195 -7.92 8.58 9.04
C GLY A 195 -7.23 8.87 10.37
N PHE A 196 -6.13 8.17 10.66
CA PHE A 196 -5.27 8.41 11.84
C PHE A 196 -4.09 9.36 11.55
N SER A 197 -4.09 10.03 10.39
CA SER A 197 -3.04 10.96 10.01
C SER A 197 -3.24 12.34 10.63
N GLY A 198 -2.17 12.92 11.18
CA GLY A 198 -2.09 14.33 11.53
C GLY A 198 -1.83 15.21 10.30
N ASP A 199 -1.17 16.35 10.51
CA ASP A 199 -0.75 17.26 9.44
C ASP A 199 0.10 16.53 8.39
N TYR A 200 -0.24 16.67 7.10
CA TYR A 200 0.49 16.05 6.00
C TYR A 200 1.76 16.83 5.63
N SER A 201 1.98 18.02 6.19
CA SER A 201 3.14 18.88 5.91
C SER A 201 4.48 18.19 6.18
N GLU A 202 4.51 17.21 7.11
CA GLU A 202 5.70 16.41 7.42
C GLU A 202 5.92 15.24 6.45
N ASN A 203 4.99 14.97 5.54
CA ASN A 203 5.08 13.88 4.57
C ASN A 203 5.68 14.33 3.23
N THR A 204 6.08 13.36 2.40
CA THR A 204 6.33 13.60 0.98
C THR A 204 4.98 13.75 0.27
N TRP A 205 4.81 14.80 -0.53
CA TRP A 205 3.54 15.06 -1.21
C TRP A 205 3.74 15.82 -2.53
N ILE A 206 2.72 15.70 -3.39
CA ILE A 206 2.59 16.41 -4.66
C ILE A 206 1.24 17.12 -4.63
N ALA A 207 1.22 18.43 -4.85
CA ALA A 207 0.00 19.22 -4.95
C ALA A 207 -0.27 19.58 -6.40
N ILE A 208 -1.52 19.42 -6.83
CA ILE A 208 -2.00 19.87 -8.13
C ILE A 208 -3.20 20.78 -7.87
N ASP A 209 -3.09 22.06 -8.25
CA ASP A 209 -4.19 23.00 -8.09
C ASP A 209 -5.20 22.92 -9.25
N ASN A 210 -6.33 23.61 -9.06
CA ASN A 210 -7.40 23.66 -10.06
C ASN A 210 -7.00 24.33 -11.38
N ASP A 211 -5.93 25.11 -11.38
CA ASP A 211 -5.36 25.75 -12.58
C ASP A 211 -4.28 24.85 -13.23
N GLY A 212 -4.00 23.69 -12.64
CA GLY A 212 -3.02 22.73 -13.10
C GLY A 212 -1.59 23.03 -12.66
N ASN A 213 -1.34 23.97 -11.76
CA ASN A 213 0.01 24.18 -11.24
C ASN A 213 0.39 23.03 -10.31
N VAL A 214 1.60 22.50 -10.51
CA VAL A 214 2.14 21.37 -9.77
C VAL A 214 3.21 21.85 -8.79
N GLN A 215 3.12 21.39 -7.55
CA GLN A 215 4.13 21.58 -6.52
C GLN A 215 4.50 20.24 -5.90
N ALA A 216 5.74 20.06 -5.48
CA ALA A 216 6.11 18.88 -4.69
C ALA A 216 7.00 19.23 -3.51
N GLN A 217 7.02 18.31 -2.55
CA GLN A 217 7.88 18.32 -1.38
C GLN A 217 8.27 16.89 -1.04
N ILE A 218 9.53 16.69 -0.63
CA ILE A 218 10.00 15.43 -0.07
C ILE A 218 10.28 15.62 1.41
N SER A 219 9.76 14.72 2.24
CA SER A 219 9.98 14.78 3.68
C SER A 219 11.44 14.47 4.03
N LYS A 220 11.91 15.02 5.15
CA LYS A 220 13.23 14.65 5.71
C LYS A 220 13.30 13.16 5.97
N LYS A 221 12.21 12.55 6.48
CA LYS A 221 12.10 11.11 6.76
C LYS A 221 12.39 10.28 5.50
N ASP A 222 11.82 10.66 4.36
CA ASP A 222 12.01 9.94 3.11
C ASP A 222 13.36 10.24 2.45
N TYR A 223 13.84 11.49 2.53
CA TYR A 223 15.16 11.86 2.02
C TYR A 223 16.28 11.07 2.71
N LEU A 224 16.17 10.82 4.02
CA LEU A 224 17.17 10.04 4.76
C LEU A 224 17.20 8.54 4.39
N LYS A 225 16.24 8.05 3.58
CA LYS A 225 16.23 6.67 3.09
C LYS A 225 17.16 6.44 1.91
N TYR A 226 17.65 7.49 1.24
CA TYR A 226 18.63 7.36 0.16
C TYR A 226 20.00 6.91 0.70
N LYS A 227 20.74 6.16 -0.11
CA LYS A 227 22.10 5.71 0.22
C LYS A 227 23.08 6.87 0.15
N GLU A 228 22.95 7.68 -0.88
CA GLU A 228 23.80 8.81 -1.22
C GLU A 228 23.09 10.14 -0.93
N THR A 229 23.87 11.23 -0.89
CA THR A 229 23.34 12.58 -0.72
C THR A 229 22.92 13.10 -2.09
N LEU A 230 21.65 12.90 -2.43
CA LEU A 230 21.08 13.36 -3.69
C LEU A 230 20.82 14.86 -3.68
N ALA A 231 20.94 15.50 -4.84
CA ALA A 231 20.58 16.91 -4.99
C ALA A 231 19.11 17.13 -4.70
N PHE A 232 18.82 17.75 -3.54
CA PHE A 232 17.46 17.84 -3.03
C PHE A 232 16.52 18.54 -4.01
N ASP A 233 16.94 19.66 -4.60
CA ASP A 233 16.13 20.42 -5.54
C ASP A 233 15.78 19.61 -6.79
N GLN A 234 16.77 18.93 -7.37
CA GLN A 234 16.56 18.04 -8.53
C GLN A 234 15.65 16.85 -8.20
N LEU A 235 15.75 16.33 -6.97
CA LEU A 235 14.92 15.22 -6.53
C LEU A 235 13.45 15.64 -6.37
N VAL A 236 13.20 16.81 -5.79
CA VAL A 236 11.84 17.36 -5.68
C VAL A 236 11.28 17.64 -7.08
N GLU A 237 12.09 18.20 -7.98
CA GLU A 237 11.73 18.46 -9.37
C GLU A 237 11.35 17.18 -10.12
N SER A 238 12.22 16.17 -10.07
CA SER A 238 11.96 14.88 -10.71
C SER A 238 10.72 14.18 -10.16
N LEU A 239 10.39 14.36 -8.87
CA LEU A 239 9.14 13.85 -8.30
C LEU A 239 7.90 14.51 -8.90
N GLY A 240 7.91 15.83 -9.09
CA GLY A 240 6.81 16.53 -9.73
C GLY A 240 6.66 16.16 -11.20
N GLU A 241 7.77 16.14 -11.95
CA GLU A 241 7.81 15.71 -13.34
C GLU A 241 7.26 14.29 -13.52
N LEU A 242 7.58 13.38 -12.60
CA LEU A 242 7.04 12.02 -12.61
C LEU A 242 5.50 11.99 -12.51
N PHE A 243 4.91 12.84 -11.68
CA PHE A 243 3.46 12.93 -11.55
C PHE A 243 2.79 13.64 -12.73
N ILE A 244 3.49 14.59 -13.35
CA ILE A 244 3.07 15.20 -14.62
C ILE A 244 3.02 14.12 -15.72
N ASP A 245 4.09 13.33 -15.88
CA ASP A 245 4.14 12.21 -16.83
C ASP A 245 3.06 11.16 -16.54
N PHE A 246 2.80 10.85 -15.27
CA PHE A 246 1.70 9.95 -14.89
C PHE A 246 0.33 10.51 -15.28
N PHE A 247 0.09 11.80 -15.10
CA PHE A 247 -1.15 12.45 -15.49
C PHE A 247 -1.34 12.40 -17.01
N GLU A 248 -0.30 12.74 -17.79
CA GLU A 248 -0.35 12.68 -19.25
C GLU A 248 -0.58 11.26 -19.76
N LYS A 249 0.15 10.26 -19.23
CA LYS A 249 -0.07 8.85 -19.55
C LYS A 249 -1.50 8.42 -19.22
N TYR A 250 -2.06 8.86 -18.10
CA TYR A 250 -3.44 8.54 -17.73
C TYR A 250 -4.44 9.13 -18.75
N ASN A 251 -4.32 10.41 -19.09
CA ASN A 251 -5.20 11.07 -20.05
C ASN A 251 -5.13 10.46 -21.45
N ASN A 252 -3.96 9.98 -21.85
CA ASN A 252 -3.75 9.26 -23.11
C ASN A 252 -4.27 7.80 -23.09
N GLY A 253 -4.89 7.34 -21.99
CA GLY A 253 -5.35 5.96 -21.83
C GLY A 253 -4.23 4.95 -21.57
N GLU A 254 -3.02 5.42 -21.28
CA GLU A 254 -1.80 4.63 -21.10
C GLU A 254 -1.51 4.28 -19.64
N GLY A 255 -2.50 4.27 -18.75
CA GLY A 255 -2.31 3.97 -17.32
C GLY A 255 -1.64 2.61 -17.05
N VAL A 256 -1.68 1.67 -18.01
CA VAL A 256 -0.92 0.41 -17.94
C VAL A 256 0.60 0.66 -17.96
N ARG A 257 1.08 1.68 -18.68
CA ARG A 257 2.50 2.06 -18.73
C ARG A 257 2.99 2.59 -17.38
N ILE A 258 2.18 3.37 -16.67
CA ILE A 258 2.48 3.82 -15.29
C ILE A 258 2.76 2.60 -14.40
N MET A 259 1.89 1.59 -14.47
CA MET A 259 2.06 0.37 -13.69
C MET A 259 3.26 -0.46 -14.13
N TYR A 260 3.55 -0.50 -15.44
CA TYR A 260 4.72 -1.16 -15.99
C TYR A 260 6.01 -0.52 -15.47
N ASP A 261 6.09 0.81 -15.46
CA ASP A 261 7.25 1.55 -14.96
C ASP A 261 7.45 1.33 -13.46
N LEU A 262 6.37 1.40 -12.66
CA LEU A 262 6.43 1.05 -11.23
C LEU A 262 6.84 -0.41 -10.99
N ASN A 263 6.42 -1.35 -11.84
CA ASN A 263 6.76 -2.78 -11.68
C ASN A 263 8.21 -3.10 -12.07
N LYS A 264 8.83 -2.31 -12.96
CA LYS A 264 10.24 -2.49 -13.34
C LYS A 264 11.20 -2.15 -12.21
N VAL A 265 10.80 -1.24 -11.31
CA VAL A 265 11.61 -0.88 -10.16
C VAL A 265 11.88 -2.14 -9.35
N LYS A 266 13.15 -2.49 -9.18
CA LYS A 266 13.60 -3.64 -8.37
C LYS A 266 13.38 -3.35 -6.88
N ALA A 267 12.12 -3.33 -6.45
CA ALA A 267 11.76 -3.39 -5.05
C ALA A 267 11.65 -4.85 -4.64
N HIS A 268 12.34 -5.24 -3.57
CA HIS A 268 12.30 -6.60 -3.03
C HIS A 268 10.83 -7.03 -2.82
N PRO A 269 10.49 -8.30 -3.14
CA PRO A 269 9.11 -8.80 -3.01
C PRO A 269 8.63 -8.87 -1.55
N PHE A 270 9.54 -8.79 -0.58
CA PHE A 270 9.28 -8.93 0.86
C PHE A 270 9.74 -7.74 1.70
N SER A 271 10.03 -6.60 1.07
CA SER A 271 10.34 -5.34 1.75
C SER A 271 9.11 -4.46 1.89
#